data_AF-A0A671KZ17-F1
#
_entry.id   AF-A0A671KZ17-F1
#
_cell.length_a   1.000
_cell.length_b   1.000
_cell.length_c   1.000
_cell.angle_alpha   90.00
_cell.angle_beta   90.00
_cell.angle_gamma   90.00
#
_symmetry.space_group_name_H-M   'P 1'
#
loop_
_entity.id
_entity.type
_entity.pdbx_description
1 polymer ?
#
loop_
_entity_poly.entity_id
_entity_poly.type
_entity_poly.pdbx_seq_one_letter_code
_entity_poly.pdbx_strand_id
1 'polypeptide(L)'
;LWHSDPFAEASKKSKGDILQPCDTEYTSFVYEPSIKETNSMIKCGRCQKMFVINQIPDSNLLLVVIQADCDCSRQYAPITMEPKEVKYILKTPAKSVKCDRMRSQKIRRRPESCHAYHLQENAKDCGGAAAIGLSIMLFLACLSVSALICR
;
A
#
# COMPACT_ATOMS: atom_id res chain seq x y z
N LEU A 1 16.44 15.28 -8.13
CA LEU A 1 16.13 15.71 -6.76
C LEU A 1 14.61 15.85 -6.70
N TRP A 2 13.90 14.82 -6.23
CA TRP A 2 12.43 14.86 -6.20
C TRP A 2 12.02 15.64 -4.95
N HIS A 3 11.35 16.77 -5.15
CA HIS A 3 10.75 17.53 -4.06
C HIS A 3 9.44 16.85 -3.66
N SER A 4 9.36 16.45 -2.40
CA SER A 4 8.11 16.05 -1.77
C SER A 4 7.36 17.32 -1.38
N ASP A 5 6.26 17.62 -2.05
CA ASP A 5 5.41 18.76 -1.67
C ASP A 5 4.79 18.51 -0.28
N PRO A 6 4.64 19.56 0.55
CA PRO A 6 3.99 19.44 1.84
C PRO A 6 2.47 19.27 1.63
N PHE A 7 1.94 18.12 2.00
CA PHE A 7 0.50 17.89 2.09
C PHE A 7 -0.12 18.96 2.98
N ALA A 8 -1.13 19.66 2.46
CA ALA A 8 -1.92 20.64 3.19
C ALA A 8 -2.45 20.02 4.49
N GLU A 9 -2.12 20.67 5.61
CA GLU A 9 -2.44 20.21 6.96
C GLU A 9 -3.94 20.40 7.22
N ALA A 10 -4.73 19.37 6.94
CA ALA A 10 -6.14 19.33 7.29
C ALA A 10 -6.27 19.12 8.80
N SER A 11 -6.81 20.15 9.46
CA SER A 11 -7.34 20.21 10.83
C SER A 11 -7.54 18.85 11.54
N LYS A 12 -6.77 18.67 12.62
CA LYS A 12 -6.86 17.60 13.64
C LYS A 12 -8.30 17.17 13.92
N LYS A 13 -8.71 16.04 13.35
CA LYS A 13 -9.87 15.27 13.84
C LYS A 13 -9.41 14.27 14.91
N SER A 14 -10.28 14.14 15.90
CA SER A 14 -10.32 13.20 17.04
C SER A 14 -9.39 11.97 16.98
N LYS A 15 -8.77 11.69 18.13
CA LYS A 15 -7.84 10.61 18.47
C LYS A 15 -8.54 9.23 18.52
N GLY A 16 -9.25 8.87 17.45
CA GLY A 16 -9.45 7.47 17.08
C GLY A 16 -8.35 7.12 16.08
N ASP A 17 -7.70 5.97 16.23
CA ASP A 17 -6.59 5.58 15.34
C ASP A 17 -6.98 5.80 13.89
N ILE A 18 -6.38 6.81 13.27
CA ILE A 18 -6.58 7.11 11.86
C ILE A 18 -5.94 5.94 11.13
N LEU A 19 -6.77 5.01 10.65
CA LEU A 19 -6.32 3.88 9.85
C LEU A 19 -5.64 4.44 8.59
N GLN A 20 -4.34 4.22 8.48
CA GLN A 20 -3.57 4.57 7.31
C GLN A 20 -3.47 3.36 6.38
N PRO A 21 -3.45 3.56 5.04
CA PRO A 21 -3.18 2.48 4.11
C PRO A 21 -1.81 1.86 4.38
N CYS A 22 -1.75 0.53 4.48
CA CYS A 22 -0.53 -0.23 4.60
C CYS A 22 -0.58 -1.45 3.67
N ASP A 23 0.59 -1.95 3.28
CA ASP A 23 0.67 -3.20 2.54
C ASP A 23 0.55 -4.38 3.52
N THR A 24 -0.24 -5.38 3.13
CA THR A 24 -0.50 -6.56 3.95
C THR A 24 -0.12 -7.83 3.19
N GLU A 25 0.54 -8.74 3.88
CA GLU A 25 0.84 -10.08 3.40
C GLU A 25 -0.24 -11.06 3.89
N TYR A 26 -0.70 -11.92 2.97
CA TYR A 26 -1.67 -12.97 3.23
C TYR A 26 -1.02 -14.32 2.94
N THR A 27 -1.13 -15.25 3.89
CA THR A 27 -0.74 -16.64 3.66
C THR A 27 -1.83 -17.35 2.87
N SER A 28 -1.46 -17.95 1.74
CA SER A 28 -2.37 -18.76 0.91
C SER A 28 -1.90 -20.20 0.85
N PHE A 29 -2.84 -21.14 0.90
CA PHE A 29 -2.57 -22.58 0.78
C PHE A 29 -3.22 -23.12 -0.49
N VAL A 30 -2.49 -23.97 -1.21
CA VAL A 30 -2.96 -24.67 -2.41
C VAL A 30 -2.71 -26.15 -2.20
N TYR A 31 -3.71 -26.98 -2.47
CA TYR A 31 -3.55 -28.43 -2.46
C TYR A 31 -2.79 -28.86 -3.71
N GLU A 32 -1.71 -29.63 -3.51
CA GLU A 32 -0.84 -30.11 -4.56
C GLU A 32 -1.18 -31.58 -4.89
N PRO A 33 -1.78 -31.89 -6.07
CA PRO A 33 -2.27 -33.23 -6.40
C PRO A 33 -1.19 -34.31 -6.52
N SER A 34 0.08 -33.91 -6.67
CA SER A 34 1.20 -34.84 -6.71
C SER A 34 1.47 -35.52 -5.35
N ILE A 35 0.89 -34.99 -4.26
CA ILE A 35 0.96 -35.59 -2.93
C ILE A 35 -0.08 -36.72 -2.82
N LYS A 36 0.40 -37.96 -3.00
CA LYS A 36 -0.42 -39.18 -2.93
C LYS A 36 -0.66 -39.69 -1.50
N GLU A 37 -0.16 -38.99 -0.49
CA GLU A 37 -0.39 -39.36 0.92
C GLU A 37 -1.85 -39.07 1.30
N THR A 38 -2.74 -39.96 0.90
CA THR A 38 -4.14 -39.94 1.31
C THR A 38 -4.31 -40.47 2.73
N ASN A 39 -3.38 -41.29 3.22
CA ASN A 39 -3.39 -41.81 4.59
C ASN A 39 -2.08 -41.40 5.27
N SER A 40 -2.18 -40.71 6.41
CA SER A 40 -1.00 -40.29 7.16
C SER A 40 -1.30 -40.19 8.66
N MET A 41 -0.26 -39.92 9.45
CA MET A 41 -0.31 -39.87 10.90
C MET A 41 0.45 -38.66 11.44
N ILE A 42 -0.16 -37.94 12.37
CA ILE A 42 0.48 -36.83 13.08
C ILE A 42 0.80 -37.23 14.53
N LYS A 43 2.04 -36.97 14.97
CA LYS A 43 2.50 -37.29 16.33
C LYS A 43 2.25 -36.11 17.26
N CYS A 44 1.46 -36.31 18.30
CA CYS A 44 1.07 -35.29 19.28
C CYS A 44 1.74 -35.54 20.64
N GLY A 45 2.98 -36.02 20.60
CA GLY A 45 3.82 -36.26 21.77
C GLY A 45 3.64 -37.67 22.28
N ARG A 46 2.66 -37.89 23.17
CA ARG A 46 2.38 -39.21 23.77
C ARG A 46 1.32 -40.03 23.03
N CYS A 47 0.59 -39.42 22.10
CA CYS A 47 -0.35 -40.08 21.22
C CYS A 47 -0.08 -39.71 19.76
N GLN A 48 -0.69 -40.46 18.84
CA GLN A 48 -0.66 -40.19 17.41
C GLN A 48 -2.10 -40.14 16.91
N LYS A 49 -2.34 -39.31 15.90
CA LYS A 49 -3.66 -39.14 15.30
C LYS A 49 -3.55 -39.55 13.84
N MET A 50 -4.28 -40.59 13.44
CA MET A 50 -4.34 -40.97 12.03
C MET A 50 -5.39 -40.13 11.31
N PHE A 51 -5.08 -39.76 10.07
CA PHE A 51 -6.00 -39.03 9.23
C PHE A 51 -5.96 -39.55 7.79
N VAL A 52 -7.09 -39.41 7.12
CA VAL A 52 -7.28 -39.76 5.72
C VAL A 52 -7.77 -38.52 4.97
N ILE A 53 -7.16 -38.19 3.84
CA ILE A 53 -7.53 -37.10 2.93
C ILE A 53 -7.92 -37.72 1.59
N ASN A 54 -9.15 -37.49 1.16
CA ASN A 54 -9.64 -37.90 -0.16
C ASN A 54 -10.14 -36.69 -0.94
N GLN A 55 -9.72 -36.54 -2.18
CA GLN A 55 -10.27 -35.53 -3.07
C GLN A 55 -11.67 -35.94 -3.55
N ILE A 56 -12.61 -34.99 -3.57
CA ILE A 56 -13.93 -35.22 -4.16
C ILE A 56 -13.80 -34.97 -5.68
N PRO A 57 -14.16 -35.95 -6.53
CA PRO A 57 -14.07 -35.82 -7.97
C PRO A 57 -14.75 -34.55 -8.50
N ASP A 58 -14.20 -34.01 -9.59
CA ASP A 58 -14.73 -32.83 -10.29
C ASP A 58 -14.90 -31.58 -9.41
N SER A 59 -14.12 -31.46 -8.33
CA SER A 59 -14.19 -30.34 -7.40
C SER A 59 -12.83 -29.98 -6.79
N ASN A 60 -12.76 -28.83 -6.12
CA ASN A 60 -11.63 -28.41 -5.29
C ASN A 60 -11.77 -28.84 -3.82
N LEU A 61 -12.73 -29.69 -3.49
CA LEU A 61 -13.02 -30.09 -2.12
C LEU A 61 -12.18 -31.31 -1.70
N LEU A 62 -11.79 -31.32 -0.43
CA LEU A 62 -11.08 -32.42 0.22
C LEU A 62 -11.93 -32.94 1.39
N LEU A 63 -12.18 -34.23 1.42
CA LEU A 63 -12.76 -34.93 2.56
C LEU A 63 -11.62 -35.37 3.49
N VAL A 64 -11.61 -34.84 4.71
CA VAL A 64 -10.63 -35.18 5.74
C VAL A 64 -11.31 -35.94 6.88
N VAL A 65 -10.87 -37.17 7.13
CA VAL A 65 -11.36 -38.03 8.22
C VAL A 65 -10.25 -38.18 9.25
N ILE A 66 -10.54 -37.93 10.52
CA ILE A 66 -9.55 -37.90 11.60
C ILE A 66 -10.06 -38.72 12.79
N GLN A 67 -9.18 -39.47 13.44
CA GLN A 67 -9.48 -40.13 14.72
C GLN A 67 -9.69 -39.10 15.85
N ALA A 68 -10.64 -39.33 16.76
CA ALA A 68 -11.02 -38.36 17.80
C ALA A 68 -10.35 -38.62 19.17
N ASP A 69 -9.45 -39.58 19.26
CA ASP A 69 -8.87 -40.14 20.50
C ASP A 69 -7.66 -39.38 21.06
N CYS A 70 -7.19 -38.33 20.38
CA CYS A 70 -5.97 -37.58 20.74
C CYS A 70 -6.13 -36.06 20.51
N ASP A 71 -5.87 -35.25 21.56
CA ASP A 71 -5.84 -33.78 21.48
C ASP A 71 -4.41 -33.28 21.20
N CYS A 72 -4.26 -32.63 20.05
CA CYS A 72 -2.97 -32.14 19.52
C CYS A 72 -2.80 -30.62 19.68
N SER A 73 -3.78 -29.92 20.27
CA SER A 73 -3.84 -28.45 20.32
C SER A 73 -2.68 -27.83 21.09
N ARG A 74 -2.05 -28.58 22.01
CA ARG A 74 -0.89 -28.11 22.76
C ARG A 74 0.43 -28.15 21.99
N GLN A 75 0.53 -29.01 20.98
CA GLN A 75 1.78 -29.21 20.23
C GLN A 75 1.84 -28.40 18.95
N TYR A 76 0.69 -28.17 18.32
CA TYR A 76 0.57 -27.39 17.10
C TYR A 76 -0.27 -26.14 17.38
N ALA A 77 0.33 -24.97 17.20
CA ALA A 77 -0.40 -23.71 17.31
C ALA A 77 -1.43 -23.60 16.17
N PRO A 78 -2.58 -22.94 16.40
CA PRO A 78 -3.54 -22.67 15.35
C PRO A 78 -2.89 -21.91 14.20
N ILE A 79 -3.13 -22.36 12.97
CA ILE A 79 -2.72 -21.65 11.77
C ILE A 79 -3.75 -20.55 11.53
N THR A 80 -3.34 -19.28 11.62
CA THR A 80 -4.21 -18.14 11.33
C THR A 80 -4.00 -17.64 9.90
N MET A 81 -5.09 -17.19 9.27
CA MET A 81 -5.10 -16.57 7.93
C MET A 81 -5.18 -15.04 8.02
N GLU A 82 -4.79 -14.48 9.16
CA GLU A 82 -4.90 -13.04 9.43
C GLU A 82 -3.85 -12.26 8.61
N PRO A 83 -4.25 -11.13 8.00
CA PRO A 83 -3.31 -10.28 7.28
C PRO A 83 -2.22 -9.76 8.20
N LYS A 84 -0.97 -9.83 7.76
CA LYS A 84 0.17 -9.27 8.48
C LYS A 84 0.68 -8.03 7.75
N GLU A 85 0.78 -6.92 8.46
CA GLU A 85 1.34 -5.69 7.90
C GLU A 85 2.82 -5.89 7.52
N VAL A 86 3.17 -5.53 6.29
CA VAL A 86 4.55 -5.58 5.79
C VAL A 86 5.30 -4.34 6.25
N LYS A 87 6.25 -4.54 7.16
CA LYS A 87 7.09 -3.45 7.68
C LYS A 87 8.30 -3.22 6.76
N TYR A 88 8.22 -2.18 5.92
CA TYR A 88 9.28 -1.83 4.96
C TYR A 88 10.58 -1.30 5.58
N ILE A 89 10.53 -0.83 6.84
CA ILE A 89 11.67 -0.25 7.55
C ILE A 89 12.27 -1.30 8.48
N LEU A 90 13.06 -2.23 7.92
CA LEU A 90 14.01 -2.98 8.75
C LEU A 90 15.20 -2.07 9.04
N LYS A 91 15.56 -1.93 10.32
CA LYS A 91 16.62 -1.02 10.86
C LYS A 91 18.04 -1.23 10.28
N THR A 92 18.20 -2.08 9.27
CA THR A 92 19.48 -2.34 8.59
C THR A 92 19.32 -2.18 7.07
N PRO A 93 20.18 -1.39 6.40
CA PRO A 93 20.06 -1.08 4.97
C PRO A 93 20.21 -2.32 4.06
N ALA A 94 20.78 -3.40 4.58
CA ALA A 94 20.98 -4.67 3.87
C ALA A 94 19.73 -5.59 3.83
N LYS A 95 18.64 -5.26 4.52
CA LYS A 95 17.41 -6.08 4.57
C LYS A 95 16.13 -5.28 4.31
N SER A 96 16.21 -4.12 3.66
CA SER A 96 14.97 -3.41 3.32
C SER A 96 14.34 -4.00 2.06
N VAL A 97 13.06 -4.38 2.15
CA VAL A 97 12.23 -4.87 1.02
C VAL A 97 12.29 -3.89 -0.17
N LYS A 98 12.47 -2.59 0.12
CA LYS A 98 12.66 -1.54 -0.88
C LYS A 98 13.96 -1.71 -1.67
N CYS A 99 15.09 -2.01 -1.02
CA CYS A 99 16.38 -2.26 -1.69
C CYS A 99 16.31 -3.48 -2.62
N ASP A 100 15.72 -4.58 -2.16
CA ASP A 100 15.58 -5.80 -2.96
C ASP A 100 14.67 -5.58 -4.18
N ARG A 101 13.59 -4.81 -4.00
CA ARG A 101 12.70 -4.41 -5.10
C ARG A 101 13.39 -3.47 -6.10
N MET A 102 14.27 -2.59 -5.65
CA MET A 102 15.06 -1.73 -6.55
C MET A 102 16.07 -2.54 -7.37
N ARG A 103 16.61 -3.62 -6.81
CA ARG A 103 17.51 -4.54 -7.52
C ARG A 103 16.78 -5.40 -8.56
N SER A 104 15.52 -5.73 -8.31
CA SER A 104 14.67 -6.59 -9.14
C SER A 104 13.63 -5.84 -9.98
N GLN A 105 13.88 -4.56 -10.31
CA GLN A 105 12.89 -3.76 -11.04
C GLN A 105 12.48 -4.44 -12.36
N LYS A 106 11.16 -4.56 -12.56
CA LYS A 106 10.59 -4.96 -13.85
C LYS A 106 11.09 -4.00 -14.94
N ILE A 107 11.45 -4.54 -16.10
CA ILE A 107 11.85 -3.73 -17.25
C ILE A 107 10.66 -2.83 -17.62
N ARG A 108 10.89 -1.51 -17.60
CA ARG A 108 9.94 -0.52 -18.10
C ARG A 108 10.43 -0.03 -19.45
N ARG A 109 9.59 -0.08 -20.49
CA ARG A 109 9.91 0.52 -21.78
C ARG A 109 9.87 2.04 -21.64
N ARG A 110 10.94 2.72 -22.07
CA ARG A 110 10.97 4.18 -22.14
C ARG A 110 10.06 4.63 -23.29
N PRO A 111 9.36 5.78 -23.18
CA PRO A 111 8.72 6.41 -24.33
C PRO A 111 9.71 6.61 -25.48
N GLU A 112 9.24 6.54 -26.72
CA GLU A 112 10.08 6.62 -27.91
C GLU A 112 10.65 8.02 -28.14
N SER A 113 9.92 9.07 -27.75
CA SER A 113 10.39 10.44 -27.77
C SER A 113 10.12 11.15 -26.44
N CYS A 114 10.90 12.19 -26.17
CA CYS A 114 10.73 13.10 -25.05
C CYS A 114 10.81 14.53 -25.62
N HIS A 115 9.68 15.25 -25.59
CA HIS A 115 9.61 16.63 -26.07
C HIS A 115 9.65 17.59 -24.88
N ALA A 116 10.85 17.81 -24.34
CA ALA A 116 11.03 18.59 -23.11
C ALA A 116 10.94 20.12 -23.31
N TYR A 117 11.00 20.58 -24.56
CA TYR A 117 11.06 22.01 -24.89
C TYR A 117 10.27 22.30 -26.17
N HIS A 118 9.59 23.44 -26.20
CA HIS A 118 8.93 23.97 -27.40
C HIS A 118 9.57 25.30 -27.83
N LEU A 119 9.75 25.53 -29.14
CA LEU A 119 10.43 26.75 -29.64
C LEU A 119 9.70 28.05 -29.27
N GLN A 120 8.38 27.98 -29.09
CA GLN A 120 7.55 29.12 -28.65
C GLN A 120 7.46 29.24 -27.12
N GLU A 121 8.11 28.35 -26.37
CA GLU A 121 8.13 28.40 -24.91
C GLU A 121 9.05 29.53 -24.45
N ASN A 122 8.51 30.50 -23.72
CA ASN A 122 9.27 31.60 -23.16
C ASN A 122 9.72 31.27 -21.73
N ALA A 123 10.87 30.60 -21.60
CA ALA A 123 11.46 30.27 -20.29
C ALA A 123 12.01 31.50 -19.51
N LYS A 124 11.93 32.71 -20.07
CA LYS A 124 12.36 33.95 -19.42
C LYS A 124 11.25 34.67 -18.67
N ASP A 125 9.99 34.26 -18.86
CA ASP A 125 8.87 34.81 -18.11
C ASP A 125 8.81 34.16 -16.71
N CYS A 126 9.64 34.65 -15.80
CA CYS A 126 9.70 34.20 -14.41
C CYS A 126 9.32 35.34 -13.46
N GLY A 127 8.45 35.06 -12.49
CA GLY A 127 8.19 35.98 -11.35
C GLY A 127 7.20 37.12 -11.57
N GLY A 128 6.46 37.18 -12.69
CA GLY A 128 5.50 38.27 -12.98
C GLY A 128 4.30 38.39 -12.01
N ALA A 129 4.05 37.38 -11.18
CA ALA A 129 2.94 37.36 -10.21
C ALA A 129 3.37 37.63 -8.75
N ALA A 130 4.58 38.16 -8.52
CA ALA A 130 5.09 38.39 -7.16
C ALA A 130 4.43 39.58 -6.44
N ALA A 131 3.69 40.44 -7.15
CA ALA A 131 3.01 41.58 -6.55
C ALA A 131 1.71 41.91 -7.30
N ILE A 132 0.61 41.97 -6.55
CA ILE A 132 -0.66 42.51 -7.03
C ILE A 132 -0.56 44.02 -6.89
N GLY A 133 -0.32 44.73 -7.99
CA GLY A 133 -0.33 46.19 -8.00
C GLY A 133 -1.77 46.72 -7.99
N LEU A 134 -2.15 47.50 -6.98
CA LEU A 134 -3.40 48.25 -7.01
C LEU A 134 -3.32 49.29 -8.11
N SER A 135 -4.24 49.25 -9.08
CA SER A 135 -4.30 50.25 -10.14
C SER A 135 -4.57 51.62 -9.54
N ILE A 136 -3.62 52.54 -9.71
CA ILE A 136 -3.68 53.92 -9.22
C ILE A 136 -4.94 54.62 -9.76
N MET A 137 -5.33 54.31 -11.00
CA MET A 137 -6.54 54.86 -11.62
C MET A 137 -7.81 54.40 -10.89
N LEU A 138 -7.88 53.13 -10.49
CA LEU A 138 -8.99 52.61 -9.67
C LEU A 138 -9.01 53.27 -8.29
N PHE A 139 -7.84 53.47 -7.67
CA PHE A 139 -7.75 54.14 -6.37
C PHE A 139 -8.23 55.61 -6.42
N LEU A 140 -7.81 56.35 -7.45
CA LEU A 140 -8.23 57.74 -7.67
C LEU A 140 -9.72 57.84 -8.01
N ALA A 141 -10.26 56.91 -8.79
CA ALA A 141 -11.69 56.85 -9.08
C ALA A 141 -12.52 56.55 -7.82
N CYS A 142 -12.07 55.64 -6.96
CA CYS A 142 -12.72 55.39 -5.68
C CYS A 142 -12.69 56.64 -4.76
N LEU A 143 -11.58 57.37 -4.73
CA LEU A 143 -11.46 58.61 -3.97
C LEU A 143 -12.39 59.71 -4.50
N SER A 144 -12.50 59.88 -5.81
CA SER A 144 -13.37 60.90 -6.40
C SER A 144 -14.84 60.59 -6.17
N VAL A 145 -15.25 59.32 -6.32
CA VAL A 145 -16.60 58.87 -6.01
C VAL A 145 -16.92 59.08 -4.53
N SER A 146 -15.98 58.73 -3.63
CA SER A 146 -16.16 58.97 -2.18
C SER A 146 -16.30 60.46 -1.84
N ALA A 147 -15.52 61.33 -2.49
CA ALA A 147 -15.59 62.78 -2.29
C ALA A 147 -16.88 63.40 -2.85
N LEU A 148 -17.47 62.80 -3.90
CA LEU A 148 -18.75 63.20 -4.47
C LEU A 148 -19.94 62.73 -3.61
N ILE A 149 -19.82 61.57 -2.96
CA ILE A 149 -20.85 61.02 -2.07
C ILE A 149 -20.84 61.70 -0.69
N CYS A 150 -19.69 62.18 -0.22
CA CYS A 150 -19.54 62.90 1.05
C CYS A 150 -19.77 64.42 0.94
N ARG A 151 -20.26 64.92 -0.21
CA ARG A 151 -20.75 66.28 -0.40
C ARG A 151 -22.27 66.31 -0.30
#